data_AF-A0A844ITK5-F1
#
_entry.id   AF-A0A844ITK5-F1
#
_cell.length_a   1.000
_cell.length_b   1.000
_cell.length_c   1.000
_cell.angle_alpha   90.00
_cell.angle_beta   90.00
_cell.angle_gamma   90.00
#
_symmetry.space_group_name_H-M   'P 1'
#
loop_
_entity.id
_entity.type
_entity.pdbx_description
1 polymer ?
#
loop_
_entity_poly.entity_id
_entity_poly.type
_entity_poly.pdbx_seq_one_letter_code
_entity_poly.pdbx_strand_id
1 'polypeptide(L)'
;MTDVYLPLPYKPIAQSDEPTAISKIGTTFAKTLKIGDHIQLNKTIIQYKISSVIVIGFDKGRCLVQFLTRPKNDSFSDNDLARQAEINFFELHPKHNYRLISQEEYDLLYPDEARLLSKFRG
;
A
#
# COMPACT_ATOMS: atom_id res chain seq x y z
N MET A 1 -10.93 8.55 12.93
CA MET A 1 -10.47 8.36 11.54
C MET A 1 -9.26 7.48 11.62
N THR A 2 -9.17 6.49 10.72
CA THR A 2 -8.09 5.51 10.73
C THR A 2 -7.18 5.79 9.54
N ASP A 3 -5.91 5.99 9.82
CA ASP A 3 -4.88 6.16 8.80
C ASP A 3 -4.61 4.82 8.10
N VAL A 4 -4.41 4.87 6.79
CA VAL A 4 -4.08 3.70 5.99
C VAL A 4 -2.81 3.93 5.17
N TYR A 5 -2.08 2.85 4.97
CA TYR A 5 -0.73 2.86 4.45
C TYR A 5 -0.60 1.89 3.29
N LEU A 6 0.08 2.33 2.23
CA LEU A 6 0.46 1.50 1.11
C LEU A 6 1.86 0.93 1.38
N PRO A 7 2.02 -0.39 1.47
CA PRO A 7 3.34 -1.00 1.36
C PRO A 7 3.89 -0.81 -0.05
N LEU A 8 5.13 -0.32 -0.13
CA LEU A 8 5.86 -0.12 -1.37
C LEU A 8 6.80 -1.29 -1.62
N PRO A 9 7.15 -1.61 -2.88
CA PRO A 9 8.02 -2.73 -3.23
C PRO A 9 9.51 -2.43 -2.97
N TYR A 10 9.84 -1.86 -1.81
CA TYR A 10 11.20 -1.46 -1.44
C TYR A 10 11.59 -1.93 -0.05
N LYS A 11 12.80 -2.49 0.08
CA LYS A 11 13.38 -2.89 1.37
C LYS A 11 14.68 -2.12 1.64
N PRO A 12 14.98 -1.74 2.89
CA PRO A 12 16.28 -1.20 3.24
C PRO A 12 17.41 -2.16 2.84
N ILE A 13 18.54 -1.59 2.39
CA ILE A 13 19.75 -2.37 2.11
C ILE A 13 20.41 -2.82 3.42
N ALA A 14 20.37 -1.97 4.45
CA ALA A 14 20.82 -2.32 5.79
C ALA A 14 19.76 -3.16 6.52
N GLN A 15 20.16 -4.32 7.05
CA GLN A 15 19.25 -5.25 7.75
C GLN A 15 18.71 -4.69 9.08
N SER A 16 19.34 -3.68 9.67
CA SER A 16 18.92 -3.07 10.94
C SER A 16 17.59 -2.33 10.85
N ASP A 17 17.15 -1.96 9.64
CA ASP A 17 16.05 -1.02 9.42
C ASP A 17 14.77 -1.71 8.97
N GLU A 18 14.65 -3.03 9.15
CA GLU A 18 13.39 -3.74 8.94
C GLU A 18 12.28 -3.15 9.87
N PRO A 19 11.15 -2.71 9.30
CA PRO A 19 10.48 -3.28 8.14
C PRO A 19 10.53 -2.37 6.90
N THR A 20 9.97 -2.92 5.83
CA THR A 20 9.76 -2.42 4.46
C THR A 20 9.28 -0.96 4.35
N ALA A 21 9.52 -0.36 3.18
CA ALA A 21 8.99 0.96 2.84
C ALA A 21 7.45 0.96 2.84
N ILE A 22 6.85 1.83 3.65
CA ILE A 22 5.40 2.02 3.72
C ILE A 22 5.09 3.51 3.69
N SER A 23 4.02 3.89 3.01
CA SER A 23 3.66 5.30 2.81
C SER A 23 2.20 5.54 3.16
N LYS A 24 1.92 6.59 3.94
CA LYS A 24 0.53 6.95 4.27
C LYS A 24 -0.15 7.47 3.01
N ILE A 25 -1.24 6.83 2.58
CA ILE A 25 -1.94 7.22 1.36
C ILE A 25 -3.29 7.89 1.62
N GLY A 26 -3.84 7.77 2.83
CA GLY A 26 -5.08 8.44 3.19
C GLY A 26 -5.67 8.01 4.52
N THR A 27 -6.96 8.31 4.70
CA THR A 27 -7.72 7.99 5.91
C THR A 27 -9.12 7.50 5.60
N THR A 28 -9.66 6.64 6.47
CA THR A 28 -11.06 6.18 6.46
C THR A 28 -11.79 6.51 7.77
N PHE A 29 -13.14 6.50 7.73
CA PHE A 29 -13.99 6.67 8.92
C PHE A 29 -14.36 5.34 9.60
N ALA A 30 -13.98 4.20 9.01
CA ALA A 30 -14.21 2.89 9.60
C ALA A 30 -13.55 2.80 10.99
N LYS A 31 -14.36 2.50 12.02
CA LYS A 31 -13.91 2.36 13.42
C LYS A 31 -13.14 1.07 13.66
N THR A 32 -13.46 0.03 12.90
CA THR A 32 -12.83 -1.29 13.00
C THR A 32 -12.56 -1.77 11.58
N LEU A 33 -11.32 -2.18 11.33
CA LEU A 33 -10.87 -2.72 10.04
C LEU A 33 -10.41 -4.16 10.23
N LYS A 34 -10.68 -5.01 9.25
CA LYS A 34 -10.25 -6.40 9.19
C LYS A 34 -9.56 -6.67 7.85
N ILE A 35 -8.66 -7.64 7.85
CA ILE A 35 -8.04 -8.15 6.62
C ILE A 35 -9.15 -8.61 5.67
N GLY A 36 -9.09 -8.14 4.42
CA GLY A 36 -10.09 -8.37 3.39
C GLY A 36 -11.17 -7.27 3.27
N ASP A 37 -11.22 -6.29 4.18
CA ASP A 37 -12.20 -5.22 4.10
C ASP A 37 -11.95 -4.32 2.88
N HIS A 38 -13.01 -4.06 2.12
CA HIS A 38 -13.00 -3.07 1.04
C HIS A 38 -13.32 -1.70 1.62
N ILE A 39 -12.40 -0.75 1.46
CA ILE A 39 -12.55 0.60 2.00
C ILE A 39 -12.41 1.65 0.92
N GLN A 40 -13.21 2.71 1.06
CA GLN A 40 -13.13 3.89 0.24
C GLN A 40 -12.33 4.97 0.98
N LEU A 41 -11.35 5.55 0.32
CA LEU A 41 -10.52 6.60 0.89
C LEU A 41 -11.14 7.97 0.61
N ASN A 42 -11.37 8.75 1.67
CA ASN A 42 -12.06 10.05 1.58
C ASN A 42 -11.09 11.25 1.60
N LYS A 43 -9.85 11.03 2.04
CA LYS A 43 -8.77 12.02 2.06
C LYS A 43 -7.48 11.30 1.67
N THR A 44 -7.17 11.28 0.38
CA THR A 44 -5.93 10.65 -0.09
C THR A 44 -4.80 11.68 -0.22
N ILE A 45 -3.58 11.19 -0.41
CA ILE A 45 -2.40 12.03 -0.71
C ILE A 45 -2.53 12.82 -2.02
N ILE A 46 -3.47 12.44 -2.89
CA ILE A 46 -3.87 13.23 -4.05
C ILE A 46 -5.25 13.81 -3.75
N GLN A 47 -5.31 15.10 -3.46
CA GLN A 47 -6.56 15.75 -3.05
C GLN A 47 -7.69 15.47 -4.05
N TYR A 48 -8.91 15.27 -3.52
CA TYR A 48 -10.13 14.98 -4.29
C TYR A 48 -10.17 13.62 -5.01
N LYS A 49 -9.16 12.75 -4.84
CA LYS A 49 -9.19 11.39 -5.38
C LYS A 49 -9.80 10.41 -4.38
N ILE A 50 -10.86 9.76 -4.83
CA ILE A 50 -11.46 8.59 -4.19
C ILE A 50 -10.82 7.35 -4.79
N SER A 51 -10.27 6.49 -3.94
CA SER A 51 -9.80 5.16 -4.35
C SER A 51 -10.39 4.09 -3.47
N SER A 52 -10.69 2.95 -4.09
CA SER A 52 -11.09 1.74 -3.39
C SER A 52 -9.84 0.89 -3.15
N VAL A 53 -9.60 0.56 -1.91
CA VAL A 53 -8.49 -0.31 -1.51
C VAL A 53 -9.01 -1.46 -0.68
N ILE A 54 -8.25 -2.55 -0.64
CA ILE A 54 -8.50 -3.68 0.24
C ILE A 54 -7.49 -3.66 1.39
N VAL A 55 -7.96 -3.95 2.60
CA VAL A 55 -7.08 -4.13 3.76
C VAL A 55 -6.36 -5.47 3.61
N ILE A 56 -5.05 -5.43 3.55
CA ILE A 56 -4.21 -6.62 3.30
C ILE A 56 -3.50 -7.11 4.55
N GLY A 57 -3.39 -6.26 5.57
CA GLY A 57 -2.66 -6.61 6.79
C GLY A 57 -2.50 -5.44 7.76
N PHE A 58 -1.75 -5.69 8.81
CA PHE A 58 -1.38 -4.69 9.80
C PHE A 58 0.11 -4.84 10.13
N ASP A 59 0.86 -3.74 10.08
CA ASP A 59 2.28 -3.71 10.46
C ASP A 59 2.52 -2.64 11.53
N LYS A 60 3.05 -3.03 12.69
CA LYS A 60 3.36 -2.12 13.81
C LYS A 60 2.22 -1.12 14.14
N GLY A 61 0.97 -1.60 14.13
CA GLY A 61 -0.23 -0.79 14.39
C GLY A 61 -0.74 0.04 13.21
N ARG A 62 -0.13 -0.08 12.03
CA ARG A 62 -0.52 0.59 10.79
C ARG A 62 -1.38 -0.33 9.94
N CYS A 63 -2.50 0.17 9.44
CA CYS A 63 -3.35 -0.58 8.51
C CYS A 63 -2.72 -0.55 7.12
N LEU A 64 -2.36 -1.73 6.60
CA LEU A 64 -1.81 -1.88 5.26
C LEU A 64 -2.93 -2.16 4.27
N VAL A 65 -2.85 -1.48 3.12
CA VAL A 65 -3.86 -1.56 2.08
C VAL A 65 -3.23 -1.70 0.71
N GLN A 66 -3.99 -2.21 -0.24
CA GLN A 66 -3.59 -2.26 -1.64
C GLN A 66 -4.74 -1.84 -2.55
N PHE A 67 -4.40 -1.28 -3.70
CA PHE A 67 -5.36 -1.00 -4.75
C PHE A 67 -5.87 -2.30 -5.37
N LEU A 68 -7.19 -2.40 -5.51
CA LEU A 68 -7.82 -3.45 -6.29
C LEU A 68 -7.66 -3.07 -7.76
N THR A 69 -6.64 -3.59 -8.44
CA THR A 69 -6.49 -3.36 -9.88
C THR A 69 -7.76 -3.80 -10.61
N ARG A 70 -8.62 -2.84 -10.99
CA ARG A 70 -9.65 -3.06 -12.00
C ARG A 70 -9.07 -2.83 -13.38
N PRO A 71 -9.41 -3.66 -14.38
CA PRO A 71 -8.91 -3.48 -15.73
C PRO A 71 -9.36 -2.12 -16.29
N LYS A 72 -8.35 -1.39 -16.80
CA LYS A 72 -8.37 -0.28 -17.78
C LYS A 72 -9.76 0.25 -18.13
N ASN A 73 -10.08 1.47 -17.68
CA ASN A 73 -10.90 2.43 -18.43
C ASN A 73 -10.98 3.83 -17.78
N ASP A 74 -10.44 4.05 -16.58
CA ASP A 74 -10.34 5.40 -16.01
C ASP A 74 -8.99 6.06 -16.32
N SER A 75 -9.08 7.29 -16.79
CA SER A 75 -8.01 8.11 -17.36
C SER A 75 -6.87 8.46 -16.39
N PHE A 76 -7.00 8.13 -15.10
CA PHE A 76 -6.00 8.35 -14.04
C PHE A 76 -5.99 7.16 -13.06
N SER A 77 -5.14 6.17 -13.36
CA SER A 77 -5.11 4.85 -12.73
C SER A 77 -4.65 4.84 -11.27
N ASP A 78 -4.92 3.76 -10.53
CA ASP A 78 -4.34 3.51 -9.20
C ASP A 78 -2.80 3.60 -9.16
N ASN A 79 -2.16 3.48 -10.33
CA ASN A 79 -0.72 3.72 -10.49
C ASN A 79 -0.31 5.16 -10.11
N ASP A 80 -1.18 6.16 -10.27
CA ASP A 80 -0.83 7.55 -9.92
C ASP A 80 -0.71 7.75 -8.41
N LEU A 81 -1.59 7.10 -7.63
CA LEU A 81 -1.51 7.13 -6.18
C LEU A 81 -0.31 6.34 -5.67
N ALA A 82 -0.06 5.16 -6.24
CA ALA A 82 1.13 4.38 -5.92
C ALA A 82 2.41 5.16 -6.22
N ARG A 83 2.48 5.83 -7.37
CA ARG A 83 3.60 6.70 -7.76
C ARG A 83 3.75 7.88 -6.80
N GLN A 84 2.66 8.56 -6.43
CA GLN A 84 2.74 9.66 -5.49
C GLN A 84 3.17 9.19 -4.09
N ALA A 85 2.70 8.02 -3.66
CA ALA A 85 3.10 7.43 -2.39
C ALA A 85 4.61 7.12 -2.36
N GLU A 86 5.16 6.65 -3.49
CA GLU A 86 6.58 6.44 -3.68
C GLU A 86 7.38 7.75 -3.64
N ILE A 87 6.92 8.78 -4.38
CA ILE A 87 7.55 10.11 -4.37
C ILE A 87 7.62 10.65 -2.94
N ASN A 88 6.48 10.70 -2.23
CA ASN A 88 6.39 11.19 -0.86
C ASN A 88 7.29 10.40 0.10
N PHE A 89 7.42 9.08 -0.09
CA PHE A 89 8.30 8.26 0.72
C PHE A 89 9.77 8.66 0.52
N PHE A 90 10.22 8.79 -0.74
CA PHE A 90 11.61 9.12 -1.04
C PHE A 90 11.99 10.60 -0.87
N GLU A 91 11.01 11.49 -0.65
CA GLU A 91 11.28 12.86 -0.16
C GLU A 91 11.82 12.83 1.28
N LEU A 92 11.40 11.87 2.09
CA LEU A 92 11.78 11.74 3.50
C LEU A 92 12.91 10.72 3.72
N HIS A 93 13.06 9.78 2.78
CA HIS A 93 13.99 8.66 2.88
C HIS A 93 14.91 8.60 1.65
N PRO A 94 16.25 8.63 1.81
CA PRO A 94 17.14 8.59 0.66
C PRO A 94 16.99 7.30 -0.15
N LYS A 95 16.65 7.43 -1.44
CA LYS A 95 16.39 6.27 -2.32
C LYS A 95 17.53 5.26 -2.40
N HIS A 96 18.78 5.71 -2.28
CA HIS A 96 19.97 4.83 -2.32
C HIS A 96 20.09 3.91 -1.09
N ASN A 97 19.32 4.12 -0.02
CA ASN A 97 19.28 3.22 1.13
C ASN A 97 18.31 2.05 0.94
N TYR A 98 17.58 2.01 -0.18
CA TYR A 98 16.55 1.02 -0.46
C TYR A 98 16.82 0.32 -1.79
N ARG A 99 16.43 -0.95 -1.86
CA ARG A 99 16.39 -1.71 -3.10
C ARG A 99 14.96 -2.12 -3.44
N LEU A 100 14.68 -2.21 -4.73
CA LEU A 100 13.46 -2.85 -5.23
C LEU A 100 13.50 -4.34 -4.85
N ILE A 101 12.35 -4.88 -4.46
CA ILE A 101 12.19 -6.31 -4.19
C ILE A 101 11.40 -7.00 -5.30
N SER A 102 11.65 -8.29 -5.51
CA SER A 102 10.83 -9.08 -6.43
C SER A 102 9.41 -9.27 -5.92
N GLN A 103 8.49 -9.70 -6.78
CA GLN A 103 7.13 -10.06 -6.35
C GLN A 103 7.15 -11.21 -5.33
N GLU A 104 8.05 -12.19 -5.50
CA GLU A 104 8.20 -13.31 -4.57
C GLU A 104 8.66 -12.83 -3.19
N GLU A 105 9.64 -11.92 -3.15
CA GLU A 105 10.09 -11.30 -1.90
C GLU A 105 8.97 -10.47 -1.24
N TYR A 106 8.20 -9.75 -2.07
CA TYR A 106 7.06 -8.98 -1.59
C TYR A 106 5.97 -9.89 -0.99
N ASP A 107 5.64 -11.00 -1.65
CA ASP A 107 4.65 -11.97 -1.18
C ASP A 107 5.11 -12.64 0.13
N LEU A 108 6.42 -12.82 0.34
CA LEU A 108 6.98 -13.28 1.61
C LEU A 108 6.85 -12.26 2.75
N LEU A 109 6.91 -10.96 2.43
CA LEU A 109 6.71 -9.88 3.42
C LEU A 109 5.24 -9.68 3.76
N TYR A 110 4.34 -9.91 2.80
CA TYR A 110 2.90 -9.72 2.94
C TYR A 110 2.12 -11.00 2.55
N PRO A 111 2.29 -12.11 3.28
CA PRO A 111 1.69 -13.40 2.90
C PRO A 111 0.16 -13.39 2.94
N ASP A 112 -0.44 -12.56 3.79
CA ASP A 112 -1.90 -12.38 3.84
C ASP A 112 -2.43 -11.72 2.56
N GLU A 113 -1.69 -10.78 1.99
CA GLU A 113 -2.01 -10.17 0.69
C GLU A 113 -1.98 -11.24 -0.41
N ALA A 114 -0.88 -11.99 -0.52
CA ALA A 114 -0.73 -13.04 -1.53
C ALA A 114 -1.87 -14.07 -1.44
N ARG A 115 -2.26 -14.45 -0.21
CA ARG A 115 -3.39 -15.35 0.02
C ARG A 115 -4.75 -14.73 -0.36
N LEU A 116 -4.96 -13.43 -0.11
CA LEU A 116 -6.20 -12.75 -0.48
C LEU A 116 -6.31 -12.59 -2.00
N LEU A 117 -5.24 -12.12 -2.65
CA LEU A 117 -5.22 -11.82 -4.08
C LEU A 117 -5.18 -13.06 -4.97
N SER A 118 -4.63 -14.18 -4.49
CA SER A 118 -4.66 -15.44 -5.25
C SER A 118 -6.10 -15.86 -5.62
N LYS A 119 -7.10 -15.45 -4.83
CA LYS A 119 -8.52 -15.68 -5.11
C LYS A 119 -9.09 -14.80 -6.23
N PHE A 120 -8.40 -13.72 -6.58
CA PHE A 120 -8.81 -12.76 -7.61
C PHE A 120 -7.98 -12.87 -8.90
N ARG A 121 -6.96 -13.75 -8.93
CA ARG A 121 -6.11 -14.03 -10.11
C ARG A 121 -6.53 -15.28 -10.89
N GLY A 122 -7.74 -15.81 -10.63
CA GLY A 122 -8.35 -16.94 -11.35
C GLY A 122 -9.11 -16.53 -12.60
#